data_AF-A0A194XTT8-F1
#
_entry.id   AF-A0A194XTT8-F1
#
_cell.length_a   1.000
_cell.length_b   1.000
_cell.length_c   1.000
_cell.angle_alpha   90.00
_cell.angle_beta   90.00
_cell.angle_gamma   90.00
#
_symmetry.space_group_name_H-M   'P 1'
#
loop_
_entity.id
_entity.type
_entity.pdbx_description
1 polymer ?
#
loop_
_entity_poly.entity_id
_entity_poly.type
_entity_poly.pdbx_seq_one_letter_code
_entity_poly.pdbx_strand_id
1 'polypeptide(L)'
;MLNSRSLGGGFVADDMGLGKTLSFLAYIIVERQLSILWREVRKSRDLKDGKHLVEGQTNAHATCPQAGQPGWIVCPCAPSSPTTSMNPQPGLRMACVPPALVSSWWGQWKTHVDTTHPLLGMRIVVDHPAAFNDKSTIEDLNTQSTKVVNQDRMKADVFRKDRNGGKGYDHPRDHQAGWLLLTTKENYGKFAKRFESKGQVLDPENPGEWKSGIRVALVFGIAMIDESHEEFFKNKGRAQILANLPTRNCSVTPFIWGYSGTPIAQTPRGLEGVLWAIEKHSWVDWATDPKFQRFEWKQLDAICKRFDAQIKSSTRDDAAVAQIIADFEPFMVNFIIRRTSSTDWFGHTLMKLKPHVHQDVWLKGNEKATNDTAAFEALFDSNRKVMLERLQANWDNFPEKRLSDIRPTLLWFNTMVRETWRSRLLATFPGLCKLAHSQNEADRLTLTEDEVIGFFRSPDQKERATPYGRHLKNIVETSPKCLWLYEFITQLNTQQDWDNQVEKLVILTAFPQAAFILKLVSAIYHLNPN
;
A
#
# COMPACT_ATOMS: atom_id res chain seq x y z
N MET A 1 5.87 10.26 27.35
CA MET A 1 5.58 9.33 26.24
C MET A 1 5.82 10.08 24.93
N LEU A 2 6.52 9.47 23.96
CA LEU A 2 6.60 10.01 22.60
C LEU A 2 5.26 9.78 21.91
N ASN A 3 4.79 10.75 21.12
CA ASN A 3 3.62 10.58 20.26
C ASN A 3 4.00 10.71 18.78
N SER A 4 3.10 10.28 17.90
CA SER A 4 3.32 10.34 16.45
C SER A 4 3.66 11.74 15.94
N ARG A 5 3.08 12.80 16.53
CA ARG A 5 3.41 14.20 16.19
C ARG A 5 4.86 14.54 16.51
N SER A 6 5.38 14.08 17.64
CA SER A 6 6.78 14.28 18.03
C SER A 6 7.77 13.43 17.23
N LEU A 7 7.32 12.26 16.76
CA LEU A 7 8.10 11.38 15.90
C LEU A 7 8.08 11.85 14.44
N GLY A 8 7.07 12.61 14.03
CA GLY A 8 6.87 13.03 12.65
C GLY A 8 6.09 12.01 11.80
N GLY A 9 5.39 11.06 12.41
CA GLY A 9 4.68 10.02 11.67
C GLY A 9 4.38 8.74 12.42
N GLY A 10 4.00 7.70 11.67
CA GLY A 10 3.74 6.36 12.18
C GLY A 10 3.08 5.43 11.16
N PHE A 11 2.43 4.39 11.66
CA PHE A 11 1.72 3.38 10.89
C PHE A 11 0.31 3.19 11.42
N VAL A 12 -0.64 3.09 10.50
CA VAL A 12 -1.99 2.61 10.79
C VAL A 12 -2.09 1.18 10.26
N ALA A 13 -2.03 0.27 11.22
CA ALA A 13 -1.92 -1.18 11.05
C ALA A 13 -3.22 -1.93 11.38
N ASP A 14 -4.35 -1.22 11.34
CA ASP A 14 -5.67 -1.78 11.63
C ASP A 14 -6.01 -2.91 10.66
N ASP A 15 -6.83 -3.85 11.11
CA ASP A 15 -7.30 -4.96 10.27
C ASP A 15 -7.94 -4.47 8.96
N MET A 16 -7.88 -5.33 7.95
CA MET A 16 -8.52 -5.07 6.66
C MET A 16 -10.04 -4.92 6.85
N GLY A 17 -10.64 -3.95 6.15
CA GLY A 17 -12.08 -3.66 6.26
C GLY A 17 -12.48 -2.64 7.33
N LEU A 18 -11.60 -2.24 8.25
CA LEU A 18 -11.94 -1.26 9.30
C LEU A 18 -11.98 0.21 8.85
N GLY A 19 -12.02 0.49 7.54
CA GLY A 19 -12.15 1.86 7.04
C GLY A 19 -10.88 2.71 7.17
N LYS A 20 -9.70 2.13 6.90
CA LYS A 20 -8.40 2.85 6.92
C LYS A 20 -8.39 4.10 6.01
N THR A 21 -8.94 4.01 4.80
CA THR A 21 -9.10 5.14 3.88
C THR A 21 -9.91 6.27 4.52
N LEU A 22 -11.06 5.95 5.11
CA LEU A 22 -11.91 6.92 5.81
C LEU A 22 -11.22 7.53 7.02
N SER A 23 -10.43 6.73 7.75
CA SER A 23 -9.64 7.22 8.88
C SER A 23 -8.63 8.29 8.44
N PHE A 24 -7.96 8.10 7.30
CA PHE A 24 -7.05 9.11 6.75
C PHE A 24 -7.80 10.36 6.26
N LEU A 25 -8.94 10.20 5.57
CA LEU A 25 -9.77 11.34 5.13
C LEU A 25 -10.29 12.16 6.32
N ALA A 26 -10.78 11.49 7.36
CA ALA A 26 -11.19 12.14 8.60
C ALA A 26 -10.01 12.86 9.27
N TYR A 27 -8.83 12.22 9.31
CA TYR A 27 -7.62 12.82 9.88
C TYR A 27 -7.24 14.14 9.20
N ILE A 28 -7.22 14.20 7.86
CA ILE A 28 -6.88 15.45 7.15
C ILE A 28 -7.95 16.54 7.32
N ILE A 29 -9.23 16.17 7.47
CA ILE A 29 -10.31 17.11 7.77
C ILE A 29 -10.15 17.69 9.18
N VAL A 30 -9.88 16.85 10.17
CA VAL A 30 -9.63 17.28 11.55
C VAL A 30 -8.41 18.19 11.63
N GLU A 31 -7.33 17.89 10.90
CA GLU A 31 -6.15 18.76 10.81
C GLU A 31 -6.46 20.10 10.13
N ARG A 32 -7.38 20.11 9.15
CA ARG A 32 -7.87 21.35 8.53
C ARG A 32 -8.69 22.18 9.52
N GLN A 33 -9.61 21.55 10.26
CA GLN A 33 -10.36 22.21 11.34
C GLN A 33 -9.41 22.81 12.37
N LEU A 34 -8.42 22.05 12.83
CA LEU A 34 -7.40 22.49 13.78
C LEU A 34 -6.65 23.73 13.27
N SER A 35 -6.27 23.72 11.99
CA SER A 35 -5.59 24.86 11.35
C SER A 35 -6.45 26.13 11.33
N ILE A 36 -7.74 26.01 11.03
CA ILE A 36 -8.68 27.13 11.01
C ILE A 36 -8.89 27.66 12.43
N LEU A 37 -9.15 26.78 13.40
CA LEU A 37 -9.38 27.15 14.79
C LEU A 37 -8.16 27.87 15.39
N TRP A 38 -6.95 27.38 15.16
CA TRP A 38 -5.74 28.07 15.61
C TRP A 38 -5.57 29.46 15.00
N ARG A 39 -5.94 29.63 13.74
CA ARG A 39 -5.91 30.94 13.07
C ARG A 39 -6.95 31.90 13.66
N GLU A 40 -8.16 31.42 13.93
CA GLU A 40 -9.21 32.22 14.59
C GLU A 40 -8.78 32.63 16.01
N VAL A 41 -8.23 31.70 16.78
CA VAL A 41 -7.68 31.96 18.13
C VAL A 41 -6.59 33.02 18.08
N ARG A 42 -5.61 32.88 17.18
CA ARG A 42 -4.53 33.90 17.02
C ARG A 42 -5.11 35.26 16.67
N LYS A 43 -5.98 35.33 15.65
CA LYS A 43 -6.59 36.58 15.22
C LYS A 43 -7.40 37.25 16.34
N SER A 44 -8.19 36.50 17.11
CA SER A 44 -8.96 37.02 18.24
C SER A 44 -8.06 37.55 19.35
N ARG A 45 -6.96 36.84 19.66
CA ARG A 45 -5.96 37.28 20.64
C ARG A 45 -5.26 38.57 20.21
N ASP A 46 -4.88 38.66 18.94
CA ASP A 46 -4.24 39.85 18.37
C ASP A 46 -5.18 41.06 18.42
N LEU A 47 -6.46 40.86 18.10
CA LEU A 47 -7.49 41.90 18.14
C LEU A 47 -8.03 42.19 19.54
N LYS A 48 -7.74 41.34 20.53
CA LYS A 48 -8.30 41.37 21.89
C LYS A 48 -9.83 41.48 21.90
N ASP A 49 -10.51 40.78 20.99
CA ASP A 49 -11.96 40.91 20.77
C ASP A 49 -12.83 40.04 21.72
N GLY A 50 -12.20 39.29 22.62
CA GLY A 50 -12.87 38.49 23.65
C GLY A 50 -13.56 37.21 23.15
N LYS A 51 -13.44 36.86 21.86
CA LYS A 51 -14.07 35.64 21.33
C LYS A 51 -13.36 34.36 21.75
N HIS A 52 -12.04 34.44 21.94
CA HIS A 52 -11.22 33.33 22.42
C HIS A 52 -10.46 33.72 23.69
N LEU A 53 -10.10 32.71 24.48
CA LEU A 53 -9.31 32.91 25.70
C LEU A 53 -7.92 33.46 25.39
N VAL A 54 -7.45 34.37 26.24
CA VAL A 54 -6.10 34.95 26.14
C VAL A 54 -5.03 33.89 26.36
N GLU A 55 -3.84 34.14 25.82
CA GLU A 55 -2.71 33.23 26.00
C GLU A 55 -2.28 33.18 27.47
N GLY A 56 -1.98 31.98 27.97
CA GLY A 56 -1.53 31.78 29.35
C GLY A 56 -2.62 31.87 30.43
N GLN A 57 -3.91 31.92 30.08
CA GLN A 57 -4.98 31.84 31.08
C GLN A 57 -4.91 30.50 31.82
N THR A 58 -4.54 30.55 33.11
CA THR A 58 -4.16 29.37 33.91
C THR A 58 -5.33 28.62 34.52
N ASN A 59 -6.55 29.14 34.44
CA ASN A 59 -7.72 28.44 34.95
C ASN A 59 -7.99 27.18 34.10
N ALA A 60 -7.67 26.01 34.68
CA ALA A 60 -7.82 24.70 34.03
C ALA A 60 -9.26 24.41 33.57
N HIS A 61 -10.26 25.10 34.15
CA HIS A 61 -11.68 24.93 33.82
C HIS A 61 -12.22 26.05 32.92
N ALA A 62 -11.38 26.95 32.42
CA ALA A 62 -11.83 27.99 31.51
C ALA A 62 -12.31 27.39 30.19
N THR A 63 -13.55 27.70 29.82
CA THR A 63 -14.16 27.31 28.54
C THR A 63 -13.97 28.42 27.51
N CYS A 64 -13.83 28.04 26.24
CA CYS A 64 -13.82 29.01 25.15
C CYS A 64 -15.13 29.83 25.16
N PRO A 65 -15.08 31.18 25.13
CA PRO A 65 -16.28 32.02 25.09
C PRO A 65 -17.12 31.82 23.82
N GLN A 66 -16.45 31.57 22.70
CA GLN A 66 -17.12 31.21 21.46
C GLN A 66 -17.71 29.80 21.54
N ALA A 67 -19.03 29.71 21.31
CA ALA A 67 -19.72 28.44 21.21
C ALA A 67 -19.11 27.56 20.11
N GLY A 68 -18.99 26.26 20.39
CA GLY A 68 -18.50 25.29 19.42
C GLY A 68 -19.42 25.20 18.20
N GLN A 69 -18.83 25.06 17.01
CA GLN A 69 -19.60 24.80 15.80
C GLN A 69 -19.98 23.30 15.75
N PRO A 70 -21.23 22.95 15.38
CA PRO A 70 -21.61 21.56 15.22
C PRO A 70 -20.69 20.82 14.24
N GLY A 71 -20.22 19.63 14.63
CA GLY A 71 -19.32 18.81 13.81
C GLY A 71 -17.85 19.27 13.79
N TRP A 72 -17.49 20.29 14.59
CA TRP A 72 -16.10 20.72 14.74
C TRP A 72 -15.45 20.14 15.98
N ILE A 73 -14.13 19.92 15.90
CA ILE A 73 -13.33 19.64 17.08
C ILE A 73 -13.33 20.82 18.07
N VAL A 74 -13.04 20.49 19.32
CA VAL A 74 -12.93 21.44 20.42
C VAL A 74 -11.85 22.50 20.18
N CYS A 75 -12.13 23.73 20.61
CA CYS A 75 -11.26 24.90 20.38
C CYS A 75 -9.92 24.77 21.13
N PRO A 76 -8.77 25.11 20.49
CA PRO A 76 -7.45 25.01 21.12
C PRO A 76 -7.12 26.17 22.08
N CYS A 77 -8.02 27.14 22.30
CA CYS A 77 -7.77 28.20 23.28
C CYS A 77 -8.06 27.76 24.73
N ALA A 78 -8.86 26.70 24.92
CA ALA A 78 -9.26 26.21 26.23
C ALA A 78 -8.18 25.29 26.83
N PRO A 79 -7.62 25.57 28.02
CA PRO A 79 -6.55 24.74 28.62
C PRO A 79 -6.91 23.26 28.79
N SER A 80 -8.20 22.96 29.06
CA SER A 80 -8.72 21.60 29.19
C SER A 80 -8.93 20.88 27.85
N SER A 81 -8.82 21.58 26.71
CA SER A 81 -9.04 21.00 25.41
C SER A 81 -7.84 20.16 24.95
N PRO A 82 -8.04 18.92 24.47
CA PRO A 82 -6.96 18.10 23.91
C PRO A 82 -6.24 18.79 22.73
N THR A 83 -6.94 19.65 21.98
CA THR A 83 -6.38 20.35 20.80
C THR A 83 -5.42 21.48 21.17
N THR A 84 -5.41 21.93 22.43
CA THR A 84 -4.52 23.01 22.91
C THR A 84 -3.05 22.61 22.84
N SER A 85 -2.75 21.32 23.00
CA SER A 85 -1.40 20.77 22.87
C SER A 85 -1.02 20.41 21.43
N MET A 86 -1.95 20.54 20.47
CA MET A 86 -1.77 20.09 19.10
C MET A 86 -1.50 21.27 18.18
N ASN A 87 -0.27 21.37 17.68
CA ASN A 87 0.06 22.33 16.64
C ASN A 87 -0.52 21.88 15.29
N PRO A 88 -1.18 22.77 14.53
CA PRO A 88 -1.71 22.42 13.23
C PRO A 88 -0.54 22.14 12.27
N GLN A 89 -0.73 21.18 11.38
CA GLN A 89 0.29 20.82 10.40
C GLN A 89 0.00 21.50 9.05
N PRO A 90 0.65 22.61 8.67
CA PRO A 90 0.31 23.34 7.44
C PRO A 90 0.83 22.63 6.18
N GLY A 91 0.37 23.04 5.00
CA GLY A 91 0.81 22.49 3.71
C GLY A 91 -0.07 21.39 3.13
N LEU A 92 0.28 20.91 1.95
CA LEU A 92 -0.49 19.94 1.17
C LEU A 92 -0.62 18.59 1.90
N ARG A 93 -1.69 17.86 1.57
CA ARG A 93 -1.89 16.47 1.96
C ARG A 93 -1.58 15.58 0.77
N MET A 94 -0.95 14.44 0.97
CA MET A 94 -0.69 13.47 -0.09
C MET A 94 -1.09 12.07 0.33
N ALA A 95 -1.77 11.36 -0.57
CA ALA A 95 -1.97 9.92 -0.54
C ALA A 95 -1.35 9.31 -1.79
N CYS A 96 -0.31 8.48 -1.61
CA CYS A 96 0.30 7.70 -2.67
C CYS A 96 -0.19 6.25 -2.58
N VAL A 97 -1.05 5.86 -3.53
CA VAL A 97 -1.82 4.61 -3.47
C VAL A 97 -1.45 3.69 -4.64
N PRO A 98 -1.67 2.37 -4.52
CA PRO A 98 -1.63 1.47 -5.68
C PRO A 98 -2.57 1.95 -6.81
N PRO A 99 -2.18 1.87 -8.08
CA PRO A 99 -3.00 2.34 -9.20
C PRO A 99 -4.43 1.79 -9.21
N ALA A 100 -4.61 0.51 -8.86
CA ALA A 100 -5.92 -0.14 -8.79
C ALA A 100 -6.86 0.45 -7.74
N LEU A 101 -6.32 1.14 -6.71
CA LEU A 101 -7.11 1.71 -5.62
C LEU A 101 -7.50 3.17 -5.84
N VAL A 102 -6.95 3.85 -6.86
CA VAL A 102 -7.23 5.28 -7.10
C VAL A 102 -8.73 5.55 -7.26
N SER A 103 -9.43 4.75 -8.04
CA SER A 103 -10.88 4.91 -8.27
C SER A 103 -11.70 4.69 -6.98
N SER A 104 -11.27 3.75 -6.13
CA SER A 104 -11.89 3.50 -4.82
C SER A 104 -11.72 4.71 -3.90
N TRP A 105 -10.47 5.21 -3.78
CA TRP A 105 -10.16 6.42 -3.04
C TRP A 105 -10.96 7.63 -3.52
N TRP A 106 -11.10 7.78 -4.84
CA TRP A 106 -11.89 8.84 -5.44
C TRP A 106 -13.38 8.72 -5.10
N GLY A 107 -13.94 7.52 -5.18
CA GLY A 107 -15.32 7.24 -4.77
C GLY A 107 -15.58 7.54 -3.30
N GLN A 108 -14.65 7.16 -2.42
CA GLN A 108 -14.72 7.45 -0.98
C GLN A 108 -14.69 8.96 -0.70
N TRP A 109 -13.81 9.71 -1.39
CA TRP A 109 -13.79 11.17 -1.29
C TRP A 109 -15.15 11.77 -1.64
N LYS A 110 -15.71 11.43 -2.81
CA LYS A 110 -16.99 11.97 -3.28
C LYS A 110 -18.17 11.66 -2.35
N THR A 111 -18.12 10.50 -1.71
CA THR A 111 -19.20 10.05 -0.82
C THR A 111 -19.13 10.70 0.55
N HIS A 112 -17.93 10.91 1.09
CA HIS A 112 -17.74 11.21 2.52
C HIS A 112 -17.14 12.59 2.82
N VAL A 113 -16.61 13.31 1.83
CA VAL A 113 -15.99 14.61 2.04
C VAL A 113 -16.89 15.72 1.51
N ASP A 114 -17.37 16.57 2.42
CA ASP A 114 -18.11 17.77 2.06
C ASP A 114 -17.17 18.83 1.45
N THR A 115 -17.22 18.96 0.12
CA THR A 115 -16.45 19.95 -0.65
C THR A 115 -17.16 21.32 -0.72
N THR A 116 -18.41 21.40 -0.25
CA THR A 116 -19.24 22.61 -0.29
C THR A 116 -19.08 23.46 0.96
N HIS A 117 -18.63 22.88 2.08
CA HIS A 117 -18.42 23.60 3.32
C HIS A 117 -17.46 24.80 3.12
N PRO A 118 -17.92 26.06 3.32
CA PRO A 118 -17.18 27.25 2.91
C PRO A 118 -15.88 27.46 3.68
N LEU A 119 -15.85 27.12 4.98
CA LEU A 119 -14.65 27.26 5.82
C LEU A 119 -13.59 26.20 5.56
N LEU A 120 -13.99 24.91 5.51
CA LEU A 120 -13.05 23.81 5.30
C LEU A 120 -12.41 23.88 3.91
N GLY A 121 -13.24 24.12 2.89
CA GLY A 121 -12.78 24.30 1.51
C GLY A 121 -11.99 23.11 0.99
N MET A 122 -12.41 21.89 1.35
CA MET A 122 -11.70 20.65 1.00
C MET A 122 -11.67 20.46 -0.51
N ARG A 123 -10.50 20.14 -1.05
CA ARG A 123 -10.26 19.90 -2.47
C ARG A 123 -9.33 18.71 -2.66
N ILE A 124 -9.48 18.03 -3.79
CA ILE A 124 -8.62 16.94 -4.21
C ILE A 124 -8.06 17.21 -5.60
N VAL A 125 -6.84 16.75 -5.81
CA VAL A 125 -6.18 16.71 -7.10
C VAL A 125 -5.77 15.26 -7.36
N VAL A 126 -6.29 14.66 -8.42
CA VAL A 126 -5.99 13.28 -8.79
C VAL A 126 -4.98 13.28 -9.93
N ASP A 127 -3.81 12.71 -9.63
CA ASP A 127 -2.69 12.54 -10.55
C ASP A 127 -2.65 11.11 -11.11
N HIS A 128 -3.76 10.71 -11.73
CA HIS A 128 -3.89 9.42 -12.40
C HIS A 128 -4.90 9.53 -13.55
N PRO A 129 -4.43 9.78 -14.79
CA PRO A 129 -5.33 9.98 -15.93
C PRO A 129 -6.31 8.83 -16.16
N ALA A 130 -5.87 7.58 -15.95
CA ALA A 130 -6.71 6.39 -16.10
C ALA A 130 -7.82 6.26 -15.05
N ALA A 131 -7.85 7.10 -14.01
CA ALA A 131 -9.01 7.21 -13.12
C ALA A 131 -10.21 7.87 -13.82
N PHE A 132 -9.96 8.59 -14.91
CA PHE A 132 -10.94 9.39 -15.63
C PHE A 132 -11.21 8.75 -17.01
N ASN A 133 -12.26 7.93 -17.10
CA ASN A 133 -12.72 7.34 -18.35
C ASN A 133 -13.66 8.30 -19.11
N ASP A 134 -14.12 7.92 -20.31
CA ASP A 134 -15.04 8.73 -21.16
C ASP A 134 -16.37 9.13 -20.47
N LYS A 135 -16.73 8.49 -19.34
CA LYS A 135 -17.90 8.82 -18.52
C LYS A 135 -17.62 9.83 -17.39
N SER A 136 -16.47 10.50 -17.40
CA SER A 136 -16.10 11.46 -16.35
C SER A 136 -17.01 12.69 -16.38
N THR A 137 -17.49 13.12 -15.22
CA THR A 137 -18.25 14.37 -15.09
C THR A 137 -17.33 15.58 -15.21
N ILE A 138 -17.90 16.77 -15.46
CA ILE A 138 -17.13 18.03 -15.48
C ILE A 138 -16.41 18.25 -14.12
N GLU A 139 -17.06 17.85 -13.02
CA GLU A 139 -16.48 17.90 -11.69
C GLU A 139 -15.25 16.99 -11.57
N ASP A 140 -15.34 15.74 -12.07
CA ASP A 140 -14.21 14.82 -12.10
C ASP A 140 -13.04 15.43 -12.89
N LEU A 141 -13.32 16.00 -14.08
CA LEU A 141 -12.30 16.67 -14.89
C LEU A 141 -11.68 17.87 -14.16
N ASN A 142 -12.43 18.58 -13.31
CA ASN A 142 -11.92 19.71 -12.50
C ASN A 142 -10.92 19.29 -11.42
N THR A 143 -10.87 18.01 -11.06
CA THR A 143 -9.90 17.48 -10.08
C THR A 143 -8.61 16.96 -10.72
N GLN A 144 -8.50 16.95 -12.05
CA GLN A 144 -7.30 16.45 -12.72
C GLN A 144 -6.05 17.29 -12.41
N SER A 145 -4.92 16.61 -12.23
CA SER A 145 -3.60 17.23 -11.96
C SER A 145 -3.06 18.07 -13.13
N THR A 146 -3.58 17.88 -14.34
CA THR A 146 -3.18 18.59 -15.56
C THR A 146 -3.74 20.00 -15.66
N LYS A 147 -4.80 20.33 -14.91
CA LYS A 147 -5.39 21.67 -14.92
C LYS A 147 -4.46 22.70 -14.28
N VAL A 148 -4.17 23.77 -15.03
CA VAL A 148 -3.29 24.87 -14.60
C VAL A 148 -3.73 25.47 -13.26
N VAL A 149 -5.05 25.67 -13.07
CA VAL A 149 -5.60 26.20 -11.82
C VAL A 149 -5.24 25.34 -10.60
N ASN A 150 -5.24 24.01 -10.75
CA ASN A 150 -4.86 23.11 -9.66
C ASN A 150 -3.36 23.20 -9.38
N GLN A 151 -2.53 23.30 -10.43
CA GLN A 151 -1.08 23.48 -10.29
C GLN A 151 -0.76 24.80 -9.56
N ASP A 152 -1.35 25.91 -9.98
CA ASP A 152 -1.11 27.22 -9.37
C ASP A 152 -1.53 27.28 -7.90
N ARG A 153 -2.62 26.59 -7.53
CA ARG A 153 -3.14 26.56 -6.15
C ARG A 153 -2.33 25.64 -5.24
N MET A 154 -1.74 24.58 -5.78
CA MET A 154 -0.84 23.69 -5.06
C MET A 154 0.57 24.27 -4.89
N LYS A 155 0.94 25.27 -5.69
CA LYS A 155 2.23 25.95 -5.57
C LYS A 155 2.34 26.70 -4.25
N ALA A 156 3.39 26.42 -3.49
CA ALA A 156 3.75 27.13 -2.26
C ALA A 156 4.23 28.56 -2.54
N ASP A 157 4.26 29.40 -1.50
CA ASP A 157 4.87 30.72 -1.60
C ASP A 157 6.38 30.59 -1.59
N VAL A 158 6.96 30.81 -2.76
CA VAL A 158 8.39 30.65 -2.98
C VAL A 158 9.15 31.83 -2.38
N PHE A 159 10.15 31.55 -1.54
CA PHE A 159 10.98 32.63 -0.98
C PHE A 159 11.77 33.35 -2.08
N ARG A 160 11.49 34.63 -2.28
CA ARG A 160 12.12 35.49 -3.30
C ARG A 160 12.61 36.77 -2.66
N LYS A 161 13.89 36.81 -2.30
CA LYS A 161 14.59 38.07 -2.00
C LYS A 161 15.04 38.76 -3.29
N ASP A 162 15.41 37.98 -4.31
CA ASP A 162 15.97 38.43 -5.59
C ASP A 162 15.31 37.69 -6.78
N ARG A 163 15.51 38.16 -8.04
CA ARG A 163 14.96 37.54 -9.27
C ARG A 163 15.35 36.07 -9.46
N ASN A 164 16.45 35.62 -8.86
CA ASN A 164 17.00 34.26 -9.01
C ASN A 164 16.61 33.29 -7.87
N GLY A 165 15.65 33.67 -7.02
CA GLY A 165 15.26 32.88 -5.84
C GLY A 165 16.19 33.17 -4.66
N GLY A 166 15.61 33.51 -3.51
CA GLY A 166 16.41 33.88 -2.33
C GLY A 166 16.86 32.65 -1.53
N LYS A 167 17.86 32.87 -0.67
CA LYS A 167 18.23 31.94 0.42
C LYS A 167 17.16 32.03 1.51
N GLY A 168 16.27 31.05 1.58
CA GLY A 168 15.17 31.03 2.55
C GLY A 168 14.17 29.93 2.24
N TYR A 169 13.27 29.66 3.18
CA TYR A 169 12.32 28.56 3.11
C TYR A 169 11.03 28.95 2.39
N ASP A 170 10.51 28.06 1.56
CA ASP A 170 9.16 28.09 1.00
C ASP A 170 8.14 27.90 2.11
N HIS A 171 7.06 28.66 2.02
CA HIS A 171 5.98 28.63 2.99
C HIS A 171 4.71 28.07 2.35
N PRO A 172 4.01 27.14 3.03
CA PRO A 172 2.71 26.71 2.55
C PRO A 172 1.71 27.86 2.64
N ARG A 173 0.77 27.89 1.71
CA ARG A 173 -0.36 28.82 1.77
C ARG A 173 -1.41 28.28 2.73
N ASP A 174 -2.12 29.19 3.39
CA ASP A 174 -3.19 28.88 4.36
C ASP A 174 -4.22 27.86 3.86
N HIS A 175 -4.61 27.90 2.59
CA HIS A 175 -5.62 27.00 2.03
C HIS A 175 -5.08 25.61 1.72
N GLN A 176 -3.76 25.40 1.62
CA GLN A 176 -3.17 24.13 1.16
C GLN A 176 -3.42 22.97 2.12
N ALA A 177 -3.67 23.25 3.41
CA ALA A 177 -4.09 22.23 4.38
C ALA A 177 -5.44 21.56 4.02
N GLY A 178 -6.25 22.20 3.17
CA GLY A 178 -7.50 21.63 2.65
C GLY A 178 -7.34 20.88 1.33
N TRP A 179 -6.12 20.72 0.81
CA TRP A 179 -5.86 20.10 -0.50
C TRP A 179 -5.22 18.72 -0.35
N LEU A 180 -5.84 17.71 -0.96
CA LEU A 180 -5.33 16.34 -1.06
C LEU A 180 -4.81 16.06 -2.48
N LEU A 181 -3.54 15.70 -2.60
CA LEU A 181 -2.98 15.07 -3.79
C LEU A 181 -3.16 13.55 -3.69
N LEU A 182 -3.95 12.97 -4.58
CA LEU A 182 -4.05 11.52 -4.78
C LEU A 182 -3.20 11.12 -5.98
N THR A 183 -2.15 10.33 -5.76
CA THR A 183 -1.18 9.98 -6.80
C THR A 183 -0.75 8.52 -6.68
N THR A 184 0.06 8.05 -7.64
CA THR A 184 0.65 6.72 -7.65
C THR A 184 2.17 6.81 -7.75
N LYS A 185 2.84 5.67 -7.59
CA LYS A 185 4.30 5.60 -7.69
C LYS A 185 4.83 6.11 -9.04
N GLU A 186 4.14 5.74 -10.10
CA GLU A 186 4.53 5.98 -11.48
C GLU A 186 4.33 7.44 -11.91
N ASN A 187 3.38 8.13 -11.27
CA ASN A 187 2.94 9.46 -11.69
C ASN A 187 3.57 10.59 -10.87
N TYR A 188 3.75 10.40 -9.56
CA TYR A 188 4.21 11.47 -8.65
C TYR A 188 5.48 12.19 -9.15
N GLY A 189 6.49 11.44 -9.59
CA GLY A 189 7.74 12.03 -10.06
C GLY A 189 7.55 12.95 -11.28
N LYS A 190 6.62 12.63 -12.19
CA LYS A 190 6.29 13.47 -13.35
C LYS A 190 5.48 14.69 -12.92
N PHE A 191 4.60 14.53 -11.94
CA PHE A 191 3.81 15.62 -11.37
C PHE A 191 4.68 16.64 -10.64
N ALA A 192 5.54 16.20 -9.73
CA ALA A 192 6.43 17.06 -8.94
C ALA A 192 7.35 17.93 -9.82
N LYS A 193 7.83 17.38 -10.94
CA LYS A 193 8.65 18.11 -11.93
C LYS A 193 7.99 19.39 -12.48
N ARG A 194 6.66 19.47 -12.50
CA ARG A 194 5.94 20.68 -12.97
C ARG A 194 6.11 21.88 -12.02
N PHE A 195 6.57 21.62 -10.79
CA PHE A 195 6.79 22.62 -9.76
C PHE A 195 8.29 22.95 -9.58
N GLU A 196 9.14 22.37 -10.42
CA GLU A 196 10.59 22.61 -10.39
C GLU A 196 10.93 23.97 -11.02
N SER A 197 11.85 24.67 -10.38
CA SER A 197 12.43 25.91 -10.88
C SER A 197 13.89 26.01 -10.44
N LYS A 198 14.72 26.72 -11.20
CA LYS A 198 16.08 27.03 -10.77
C LYS A 198 16.02 27.98 -9.57
N GLY A 199 16.82 27.71 -8.54
CA GLY A 199 16.91 28.57 -7.36
C GLY A 199 17.98 28.12 -6.39
N GLN A 200 17.98 28.70 -5.19
CA GLN A 200 18.84 28.26 -4.09
C GLN A 200 18.19 27.11 -3.33
N VAL A 201 18.98 26.08 -3.00
CA VAL A 201 18.59 24.92 -2.19
C VAL A 201 19.59 24.67 -1.07
N LEU A 202 19.16 24.12 0.06
CA LEU A 202 20.09 23.69 1.10
C LEU A 202 21.04 22.59 0.57
N ASP A 203 22.33 22.72 0.90
CA ASP A 203 23.33 21.73 0.56
C ASP A 203 23.21 20.51 1.47
N PRO A 204 22.95 19.29 0.94
CA PRO A 204 22.91 18.08 1.74
C PRO A 204 24.27 17.69 2.32
N GLU A 205 25.38 18.15 1.75
CA GLU A 205 26.73 17.80 2.20
C GLU A 205 27.24 18.79 3.27
N ASN A 206 26.75 20.03 3.23
CA ASN A 206 27.16 21.12 4.12
C ASN A 206 25.93 21.73 4.80
N PRO A 207 25.51 21.21 5.98
CA PRO A 207 24.32 21.67 6.68
C PRO A 207 24.32 23.19 6.92
N GLY A 208 23.24 23.86 6.52
CA GLY A 208 23.08 25.32 6.66
C GLY A 208 23.60 26.14 5.49
N GLU A 209 24.37 25.54 4.58
CA GLU A 209 24.81 26.21 3.35
C GLU A 209 23.76 26.13 2.25
N TRP A 210 23.74 27.15 1.39
CA TRP A 210 22.84 27.24 0.24
C TRP A 210 23.64 27.16 -1.05
N LYS A 211 23.18 26.33 -1.99
CA LYS A 211 23.76 26.20 -3.33
C LYS A 211 22.70 26.36 -4.42
N SER A 212 23.16 26.71 -5.62
CA SER A 212 22.30 26.71 -6.80
C SER A 212 21.84 25.29 -7.14
N GLY A 213 20.54 25.10 -7.37
CA GLY A 213 19.95 23.80 -7.65
C GLY A 213 18.52 23.88 -8.17
N ILE A 214 17.84 22.73 -8.17
CA ILE A 214 16.44 22.60 -8.54
C ILE A 214 15.58 22.71 -7.27
N ARG A 215 14.75 23.75 -7.22
CA ARG A 215 13.79 24.01 -6.16
C ARG A 215 12.40 23.55 -6.59
N VAL A 216 11.74 22.75 -5.75
CA VAL A 216 10.37 22.26 -6.00
C VAL A 216 9.40 23.08 -5.15
N ALA A 217 8.50 23.83 -5.79
CA ALA A 217 7.56 24.72 -5.11
C ALA A 217 6.32 23.99 -4.53
N LEU A 218 6.54 22.85 -3.87
CA LEU A 218 5.53 22.08 -3.15
C LEU A 218 5.95 21.97 -1.69
N VAL A 219 5.02 22.21 -0.76
CA VAL A 219 5.25 22.03 0.68
C VAL A 219 4.18 21.09 1.21
N PHE A 220 4.58 19.91 1.68
CA PHE A 220 3.69 18.91 2.24
C PHE A 220 3.65 19.01 3.77
N GLY A 221 2.45 18.99 4.31
CA GLY A 221 2.23 18.89 5.74
C GLY A 221 2.00 17.45 6.19
N ILE A 222 1.31 16.66 5.38
CA ILE A 222 0.99 15.25 5.69
C ILE A 222 1.14 14.46 4.40
N ALA A 223 1.79 13.30 4.49
CA ALA A 223 1.93 12.38 3.40
C ALA A 223 1.74 10.95 3.89
N MET A 224 1.07 10.13 3.07
CA MET A 224 0.90 8.72 3.37
C MET A 224 1.15 7.85 2.13
N ILE A 225 1.49 6.58 2.40
CA ILE A 225 1.39 5.51 1.42
C ILE A 225 0.35 4.50 1.89
N ASP A 226 -0.47 4.04 0.94
CA ASP A 226 -1.39 2.93 1.14
C ASP A 226 -0.73 1.61 0.73
N GLU A 227 -1.20 0.52 1.33
CA GLU A 227 -0.58 -0.82 1.25
C GLU A 227 0.95 -0.76 1.39
N SER A 228 1.41 -0.16 2.50
CA SER A 228 2.83 0.12 2.75
C SER A 228 3.70 -1.14 2.82
N HIS A 229 3.10 -2.30 3.02
CA HIS A 229 3.77 -3.59 3.10
C HIS A 229 4.23 -4.15 1.74
N GLU A 230 3.76 -3.60 0.61
CA GLU A 230 4.20 -4.08 -0.70
C GLU A 230 5.61 -3.57 -1.07
N GLU A 231 6.00 -2.40 -0.55
CA GLU A 231 7.23 -1.71 -0.93
C GLU A 231 7.93 -1.07 0.29
N PHE A 232 8.29 -1.91 1.25
CA PHE A 232 8.84 -1.50 2.55
C PHE A 232 10.35 -1.22 2.57
N PHE A 233 11.08 -1.45 1.48
CA PHE A 233 12.53 -1.20 1.47
C PHE A 233 12.85 0.30 1.42
N LYS A 234 13.89 0.70 2.15
CA LYS A 234 14.43 2.07 2.11
C LYS A 234 14.72 2.52 0.69
N ASN A 235 14.25 3.74 0.36
CA ASN A 235 14.46 4.40 -0.92
C ASN A 235 14.04 3.58 -2.16
N LYS A 236 13.10 2.64 -2.01
CA LYS A 236 12.49 1.91 -3.13
C LYS A 236 10.99 2.16 -3.17
N GLY A 237 10.39 1.99 -4.35
CA GLY A 237 8.92 1.99 -4.45
C GLY A 237 8.24 3.30 -4.03
N ARG A 238 7.05 3.17 -3.45
CA ARG A 238 6.28 4.25 -2.81
C ARG A 238 7.00 4.81 -1.57
N ALA A 239 7.77 4.00 -0.84
CA ALA A 239 8.60 4.51 0.26
C ALA A 239 9.66 5.52 -0.22
N GLN A 240 10.19 5.35 -1.43
CA GLN A 240 11.08 6.33 -2.05
C GLN A 240 10.40 7.69 -2.28
N ILE A 241 9.11 7.69 -2.61
CA ILE A 241 8.34 8.92 -2.81
C ILE A 241 8.22 9.68 -1.50
N LEU A 242 7.86 8.99 -0.42
CA LEU A 242 7.81 9.59 0.91
C LEU A 242 9.18 10.15 1.28
N ALA A 243 10.25 9.37 1.18
CA ALA A 243 11.60 9.83 1.53
C ALA A 243 12.10 10.98 0.65
N ASN A 244 11.57 11.18 -0.55
CA ASN A 244 12.00 12.21 -1.49
C ASN A 244 11.00 13.34 -1.63
N LEU A 245 10.07 13.50 -0.67
CA LEU A 245 9.25 14.69 -0.61
C LEU A 245 10.15 15.94 -0.54
N PRO A 246 9.76 17.03 -1.22
CA PRO A 246 10.51 18.27 -1.17
C PRO A 246 10.44 18.83 0.25
N THR A 247 11.57 18.76 0.98
CA THR A 247 11.70 19.35 2.32
C THR A 247 12.91 20.25 2.48
N ARG A 248 13.92 20.14 1.61
CA ARG A 248 15.19 20.88 1.71
C ARG A 248 15.02 22.39 1.78
N ASN A 249 13.94 22.91 1.20
CA ASN A 249 13.66 24.33 1.18
C ASN A 249 12.31 24.64 1.81
N CYS A 250 11.76 23.78 2.66
CA CYS A 250 10.41 23.94 3.17
C CYS A 250 10.44 24.35 4.63
N SER A 251 9.55 25.26 5.01
CA SER A 251 9.38 25.69 6.41
C SER A 251 8.65 24.66 7.28
N VAL A 252 8.32 23.50 6.71
CA VAL A 252 7.47 22.47 7.32
C VAL A 252 8.07 21.11 7.03
N THR A 253 8.04 20.24 8.03
CA THR A 253 8.36 18.82 7.86
C THR A 253 7.10 17.98 7.87
N PRO A 254 6.85 17.18 6.83
CA PRO A 254 5.61 16.44 6.71
C PRO A 254 5.48 15.38 7.79
N PHE A 255 4.26 15.15 8.27
CA PHE A 255 3.93 13.91 8.96
C PHE A 255 3.78 12.77 7.96
N ILE A 256 4.56 11.71 8.17
CA ILE A 256 4.63 10.58 7.25
C ILE A 256 3.90 9.37 7.82
N TRP A 257 3.03 8.76 7.03
CA TRP A 257 2.23 7.61 7.47
C TRP A 257 2.30 6.42 6.51
N GLY A 258 2.43 5.22 7.08
CA GLY A 258 2.21 3.95 6.37
C GLY A 258 0.86 3.35 6.72
N TYR A 259 0.03 3.06 5.73
CA TYR A 259 -1.25 2.37 5.93
C TYR A 259 -1.16 0.95 5.37
N SER A 260 -1.49 -0.05 6.18
CA SER A 260 -1.48 -1.46 5.76
C SER A 260 -2.25 -2.32 6.77
N GLY A 261 -2.97 -3.34 6.31
CA GLY A 261 -3.54 -4.35 7.24
C GLY A 261 -2.49 -5.29 7.84
N THR A 262 -1.37 -5.43 7.15
CA THR A 262 -0.32 -6.40 7.43
C THR A 262 1.05 -5.74 7.27
N PRO A 263 1.37 -4.68 8.05
CA PRO A 263 2.65 -3.96 7.90
C PRO A 263 3.85 -4.85 8.21
N ILE A 264 3.67 -5.95 8.94
CA ILE A 264 4.70 -6.91 9.32
C ILE A 264 4.19 -8.30 8.94
N ALA A 265 4.37 -8.69 7.66
CA ALA A 265 3.87 -9.98 7.18
C ALA A 265 4.83 -11.14 7.51
N GLN A 266 6.11 -10.97 7.20
CA GLN A 266 7.14 -12.03 7.36
C GLN A 266 8.40 -11.54 8.05
N THR A 267 8.60 -10.23 8.17
CA THR A 267 9.83 -9.63 8.70
C THR A 267 9.54 -8.27 9.32
N PRO A 268 10.22 -7.89 10.43
CA PRO A 268 10.17 -6.53 10.99
C PRO A 268 10.53 -5.44 9.98
N ARG A 269 11.21 -5.82 8.89
CA ARG A 269 11.61 -4.93 7.79
C ARG A 269 10.43 -4.23 7.11
N GLY A 270 9.21 -4.71 7.28
CA GLY A 270 7.99 -4.06 6.80
C GLY A 270 7.83 -2.59 7.23
N LEU A 271 8.52 -2.14 8.29
CA LEU A 271 8.52 -0.75 8.75
C LEU A 271 9.62 0.13 8.14
N GLU A 272 10.63 -0.46 7.50
CA GLU A 272 11.89 0.21 7.14
C GLU A 272 11.68 1.46 6.27
N GLY A 273 10.87 1.35 5.22
CA GLY A 273 10.71 2.39 4.21
C GLY A 273 10.04 3.65 4.74
N VAL A 274 8.98 3.49 5.55
CA VAL A 274 8.26 4.61 6.17
C VAL A 274 9.05 5.17 7.35
N LEU A 275 9.66 4.33 8.19
CA LEU A 275 10.52 4.79 9.28
C LEU A 275 11.67 5.64 8.75
N TRP A 276 12.33 5.19 7.67
CA TRP A 276 13.37 5.96 7.01
C TRP A 276 12.89 7.31 6.50
N ALA A 277 11.68 7.37 5.92
CA ALA A 277 11.10 8.63 5.47
C ALA A 277 10.82 9.58 6.64
N ILE A 278 10.30 9.06 7.76
CA ILE A 278 10.10 9.84 9.00
C ILE A 278 11.44 10.42 9.48
N GLU A 279 12.45 9.58 9.67
CA GLU A 279 13.77 10.00 10.14
C GLU A 279 14.41 11.05 9.22
N LYS A 280 14.39 10.80 7.89
CA LYS A 280 14.99 11.70 6.89
C LYS A 280 14.33 13.08 6.86
N HIS A 281 13.05 13.18 7.24
CA HIS A 281 12.32 14.44 7.29
C HIS A 281 12.31 15.08 8.68
N SER A 282 13.00 14.52 9.67
CA SER A 282 13.11 15.13 11.00
C SER A 282 14.01 16.38 10.97
N TRP A 283 13.64 17.43 11.70
CA TRP A 283 14.54 18.56 12.00
C TRP A 283 15.57 18.20 13.08
N VAL A 284 15.21 17.23 13.92
CA VAL A 284 16.08 16.71 14.97
C VAL A 284 16.96 15.64 14.34
N ASP A 285 18.26 15.73 14.58
CA ASP A 285 19.17 14.65 14.26
C ASP A 285 18.96 13.51 15.27
N TRP A 286 18.39 12.41 14.78
CA TRP A 286 18.08 11.25 15.63
C TRP A 286 19.33 10.60 16.21
N ALA A 287 20.50 10.77 15.56
CA ALA A 287 21.76 10.22 16.03
C ALA A 287 22.27 10.91 17.30
N THR A 288 21.92 12.18 17.49
CA THR A 288 22.40 13.00 18.60
C THR A 288 21.37 13.20 19.69
N ASP A 289 20.07 13.04 19.41
CA ASP A 289 19.01 13.12 20.43
C ASP A 289 18.75 11.74 21.07
N PRO A 290 19.06 11.56 22.38
CA PRO A 290 18.85 10.29 23.09
C PRO A 290 17.41 9.77 23.04
N LYS A 291 16.44 10.66 22.86
CA LYS A 291 15.01 10.33 22.78
C LYS A 291 14.68 9.55 21.51
N PHE A 292 15.38 9.83 20.41
CA PHE A 292 15.13 9.27 19.09
C PHE A 292 16.17 8.24 18.64
N GLN A 293 17.38 8.26 19.21
CA GLN A 293 18.49 7.36 18.86
C GLN A 293 18.10 5.88 18.81
N ARG A 294 17.31 5.42 19.79
CA ARG A 294 16.82 4.02 19.85
C ARG A 294 15.89 3.63 18.69
N PHE A 295 15.38 4.60 17.94
CA PHE A 295 14.44 4.42 16.83
C PHE A 295 15.06 4.67 15.46
N GLU A 296 16.36 4.94 15.38
CA GLU A 296 17.06 5.06 14.10
C GLU A 296 16.80 3.84 13.20
N TRP A 297 16.72 4.08 11.90
CA TRP A 297 16.57 3.01 10.91
C TRP A 297 17.68 1.96 11.02
N LYS A 298 18.89 2.37 11.45
CA LYS A 298 20.04 1.46 11.65
C LYS A 298 19.76 0.44 12.75
N GLN A 299 19.07 0.84 13.82
CA GLN A 299 18.68 -0.06 14.90
C GLN A 299 17.64 -1.07 14.39
N LEU A 300 16.64 -0.60 13.63
CA LEU A 300 15.69 -1.50 12.98
C LEU A 300 16.39 -2.48 12.02
N ASP A 301 17.34 -2.02 11.20
CA ASP A 301 18.08 -2.89 10.29
C ASP A 301 18.91 -3.95 11.02
N ALA A 302 19.51 -3.61 12.16
CA ALA A 302 20.22 -4.56 13.01
C ALA A 302 19.28 -5.63 13.61
N ILE A 303 18.08 -5.23 14.06
CA ILE A 303 17.02 -6.15 14.49
C ILE A 303 16.62 -7.07 13.34
N CYS A 304 16.37 -6.52 12.14
CA CYS A 304 15.98 -7.29 10.96
C CYS A 304 17.06 -8.31 10.56
N LYS A 305 18.35 -7.93 10.58
CA LYS A 305 19.46 -8.84 10.27
C LYS A 305 19.55 -10.02 11.25
N ARG A 306 19.37 -9.75 12.55
CA ARG A 306 19.32 -10.83 13.57
C ARG A 306 18.11 -11.74 13.36
N PHE A 307 16.95 -11.18 13.06
CA PHE A 307 15.74 -11.94 12.74
C PHE A 307 15.92 -12.81 11.49
N ASP A 308 16.45 -12.25 10.41
CA ASP A 308 16.73 -12.98 9.16
C ASP A 308 17.75 -14.11 9.39
N ALA A 309 18.75 -13.90 10.26
CA ALA A 309 19.69 -14.94 10.65
C ALA A 309 19.02 -16.09 11.42
N GLN A 310 18.08 -15.78 12.31
CA GLN A 310 17.31 -16.78 13.06
C GLN A 310 16.38 -17.60 12.15
N ILE A 311 15.66 -16.96 11.22
CA ILE A 311 14.81 -17.67 10.25
C ILE A 311 15.63 -18.63 9.37
N LYS A 312 16.86 -18.25 9.02
CA LYS A 312 17.75 -19.06 8.17
C LYS A 312 18.55 -20.10 8.95
N SER A 313 18.51 -20.05 10.27
CA SER A 313 19.20 -21.02 11.12
C SER A 313 18.52 -22.39 11.02
N SER A 314 19.33 -23.45 11.01
CA SER A 314 18.83 -24.82 11.12
C SER A 314 18.39 -25.18 12.54
N THR A 315 18.82 -24.41 13.53
CA THR A 315 18.47 -24.58 14.94
C THR A 315 17.73 -23.35 15.47
N ARG A 316 16.68 -23.59 16.25
CA ARG A 316 15.90 -22.54 16.90
C ARG A 316 16.59 -22.09 18.19
N ASP A 317 16.93 -20.81 18.27
CA ASP A 317 17.46 -20.17 19.49
C ASP A 317 16.39 -19.25 20.11
N ASP A 318 15.67 -19.76 21.10
CA ASP A 318 14.58 -19.04 21.75
C ASP A 318 15.05 -17.79 22.50
N ALA A 319 16.28 -17.78 23.05
CA ALA A 319 16.81 -16.63 23.77
C ALA A 319 17.12 -15.49 22.79
N ALA A 320 17.70 -15.80 21.63
CA ALA A 320 17.91 -14.82 20.58
C ALA A 320 16.59 -14.25 20.04
N VAL A 321 15.57 -15.10 19.84
CA VAL A 321 14.23 -14.66 19.40
C VAL A 321 13.59 -13.74 20.44
N ALA A 322 13.66 -14.08 21.73
CA ALA A 322 13.14 -13.23 22.81
C ALA A 322 13.82 -11.85 22.84
N GLN A 323 15.15 -11.80 22.66
CA GLN A 323 15.88 -10.53 22.60
C GLN A 323 15.48 -9.69 21.37
N ILE A 324 15.30 -10.33 20.21
CA ILE A 324 14.82 -9.64 18.99
C ILE A 324 13.44 -9.01 19.24
N ILE A 325 12.53 -9.73 19.91
CA ILE A 325 11.20 -9.22 20.25
C ILE A 325 11.31 -8.04 21.21
N ALA A 326 12.10 -8.16 22.27
CA ALA A 326 12.31 -7.09 23.26
C ALA A 326 12.90 -5.82 22.62
N ASP A 327 13.84 -5.98 21.68
CA ASP A 327 14.44 -4.85 20.97
C ASP A 327 13.47 -4.21 19.95
N PHE A 328 12.52 -4.99 19.42
CA PHE A 328 11.55 -4.53 18.43
C PHE A 328 10.28 -3.93 19.04
N GLU A 329 9.87 -4.37 20.23
CA GLU A 329 8.68 -3.90 20.95
C GLU A 329 8.58 -2.37 21.06
N PRO A 330 9.66 -1.61 21.36
CA PRO A 330 9.59 -0.16 21.38
C PRO A 330 9.14 0.46 20.05
N PHE A 331 9.51 -0.13 18.90
CA PHE A 331 9.05 0.34 17.60
C PHE A 331 7.54 0.12 17.45
N MET A 332 7.05 -1.05 17.86
CA MET A 332 5.62 -1.38 17.83
C MET A 332 4.80 -0.38 18.66
N VAL A 333 5.22 -0.13 19.91
CA VAL A 333 4.48 0.73 20.84
C VAL A 333 4.46 2.19 20.40
N ASN A 334 5.54 2.70 19.78
CA ASN A 334 5.67 4.12 19.48
C ASN A 334 5.24 4.50 18.06
N PHE A 335 5.32 3.57 17.09
CA PHE A 335 5.02 3.87 15.69
C PHE A 335 3.74 3.22 15.18
N ILE A 336 3.22 2.16 15.80
CA ILE A 336 2.10 1.39 15.23
C ILE A 336 0.82 1.60 16.03
N ILE A 337 -0.23 2.00 15.31
CA ILE A 337 -1.61 1.90 15.77
C ILE A 337 -2.19 0.63 15.15
N ARG A 338 -2.52 -0.37 15.97
CA ARG A 338 -3.19 -1.60 15.50
C ARG A 338 -4.47 -1.82 16.29
N ARG A 339 -5.58 -1.83 15.56
CA ARG A 339 -6.91 -2.15 16.09
C ARG A 339 -7.55 -3.24 15.24
N THR A 340 -8.37 -4.05 15.90
CA THR A 340 -9.14 -5.15 15.33
C THR A 340 -10.63 -4.83 15.38
N SER A 341 -11.47 -5.62 14.71
CA SER A 341 -12.94 -5.49 14.81
C SER A 341 -13.47 -5.65 16.24
N SER A 342 -12.73 -6.39 17.08
CA SER A 342 -13.03 -6.60 18.49
C SER A 342 -12.45 -5.54 19.42
N THR A 343 -11.69 -4.57 18.90
CA THR A 343 -11.10 -3.51 19.74
C THR A 343 -12.22 -2.60 20.25
N ASP A 344 -12.28 -2.45 21.57
CA ASP A 344 -13.20 -1.52 22.22
C ASP A 344 -12.72 -0.08 22.01
N TRP A 345 -13.65 0.77 21.58
CA TRP A 345 -13.42 2.15 21.21
C TRP A 345 -14.57 3.01 21.70
N PHE A 346 -14.32 3.73 22.80
CA PHE A 346 -15.33 4.51 23.53
C PHE A 346 -16.55 3.67 23.97
N GLY A 347 -16.32 2.44 24.43
CA GLY A 347 -17.38 1.55 24.93
C GLY A 347 -18.14 0.79 23.83
N HIS A 348 -17.67 0.86 22.59
CA HIS A 348 -18.25 0.17 21.44
C HIS A 348 -17.15 -0.45 20.57
N THR A 349 -17.45 -1.57 19.91
CA THR A 349 -16.56 -2.12 18.88
C THR A 349 -16.45 -1.16 17.71
N LEU A 350 -15.24 -0.94 17.18
CA LEU A 350 -15.00 -0.06 16.02
C LEU A 350 -15.92 -0.33 14.83
N MET A 351 -16.13 -1.62 14.53
CA MET A 351 -17.05 -2.05 13.49
C MET A 351 -17.54 -3.45 13.81
N LYS A 352 -18.87 -3.63 13.80
CA LYS A 352 -19.46 -4.96 13.88
C LYS A 352 -19.35 -5.63 12.52
N LEU A 353 -18.27 -6.39 12.32
CA LEU A 353 -18.14 -7.24 11.14
C LEU A 353 -19.19 -8.35 11.19
N LYS A 354 -19.70 -8.74 10.03
CA LYS A 354 -20.51 -9.95 9.91
C LYS A 354 -19.67 -11.17 10.31
N PRO A 355 -20.28 -12.24 10.86
CA PRO A 355 -19.56 -13.46 11.19
C PRO A 355 -18.76 -13.95 9.97
N HIS A 356 -17.48 -14.23 10.19
CA HIS A 356 -16.60 -14.79 9.16
C HIS A 356 -16.28 -16.24 9.53
N VAL A 357 -16.76 -17.18 8.72
CA VAL A 357 -16.48 -18.61 8.88
C VAL A 357 -15.31 -18.97 7.98
N HIS A 358 -14.25 -19.50 8.58
CA HIS A 358 -13.13 -20.10 7.84
C HIS A 358 -13.22 -21.62 7.94
N GLN A 359 -13.23 -22.29 6.80
CA GLN A 359 -13.30 -23.75 6.73
C GLN A 359 -12.25 -24.27 5.75
N ASP A 360 -11.33 -25.08 6.26
CA ASP A 360 -10.40 -25.83 5.43
C ASP A 360 -11.09 -27.08 4.89
N VAL A 361 -11.06 -27.26 3.57
CA VAL A 361 -11.67 -28.41 2.89
C VAL A 361 -10.57 -29.36 2.43
N TRP A 362 -10.57 -30.56 3.03
CA TRP A 362 -9.64 -31.62 2.70
C TRP A 362 -10.26 -32.55 1.66
N LEU A 363 -9.65 -32.60 0.48
CA LEU A 363 -10.13 -33.41 -0.64
C LEU A 363 -9.16 -34.55 -0.91
N LYS A 364 -9.70 -35.78 -1.01
CA LYS A 364 -8.89 -36.94 -1.39
C LYS A 364 -8.47 -36.81 -2.86
N GLY A 365 -7.19 -37.04 -3.14
CA GLY A 365 -6.65 -37.05 -4.50
C GLY A 365 -7.27 -38.15 -5.36
N ASN A 366 -7.35 -37.93 -6.67
CA ASN A 366 -7.79 -38.95 -7.62
C ASN A 366 -6.68 -39.99 -7.83
N GLU A 367 -6.89 -41.22 -7.34
CA GLU A 367 -5.90 -42.31 -7.42
C GLU A 367 -5.43 -42.60 -8.85
N LYS A 368 -6.32 -42.47 -9.85
CA LYS A 368 -5.95 -42.67 -11.27
C LYS A 368 -4.96 -41.63 -11.76
N ALA A 369 -5.00 -40.43 -11.20
CA ALA A 369 -4.14 -39.33 -11.61
C ALA A 369 -2.85 -39.22 -10.80
N THR A 370 -2.74 -39.95 -9.67
CA THR A 370 -1.52 -40.06 -8.88
C THR A 370 -0.36 -40.65 -9.69
N ASN A 371 -0.63 -41.67 -10.51
CA ASN A 371 0.38 -42.28 -11.39
C ASN A 371 0.87 -41.31 -12.47
N ASP A 372 -0.05 -40.57 -13.10
CA ASP A 372 0.27 -39.55 -14.11
C ASP A 372 1.08 -38.39 -13.49
N THR A 373 0.82 -38.07 -12.22
CA THR A 373 1.56 -37.04 -11.47
C THR A 373 2.98 -37.49 -11.14
N ALA A 374 3.17 -38.73 -10.68
CA ALA A 374 4.50 -39.29 -10.41
C ALA A 374 5.36 -39.38 -11.68
N ALA A 375 4.75 -39.77 -12.81
CA ALA A 375 5.42 -39.77 -14.11
C ALA A 375 5.82 -38.35 -14.55
N PHE A 376 4.97 -37.35 -14.29
CA PHE A 376 5.31 -35.96 -14.52
C PHE A 376 6.48 -35.50 -13.64
N GLU A 377 6.46 -35.78 -12.34
CA GLU A 377 7.54 -35.42 -11.42
C GLU A 377 8.89 -36.03 -11.84
N ALA A 378 8.89 -37.27 -12.35
CA ALA A 378 10.11 -37.89 -12.86
C ALA A 378 10.66 -37.17 -14.12
N LEU A 379 9.79 -36.82 -15.08
CA LEU A 379 10.18 -36.00 -16.24
C LEU A 379 10.66 -34.62 -15.79
N PHE A 380 10.00 -34.07 -14.78
CA PHE A 380 10.30 -32.79 -14.20
C PHE A 380 11.71 -32.74 -13.62
N ASP A 381 12.06 -33.77 -12.85
CA ASP A 381 13.39 -33.96 -12.31
C ASP A 381 14.44 -34.14 -13.40
N SER A 382 14.10 -34.80 -14.51
CA SER A 382 14.96 -34.91 -15.68
C SER A 382 15.21 -33.54 -16.34
N ASN A 383 14.17 -32.75 -16.58
CA ASN A 383 14.29 -31.39 -17.12
C ASN A 383 15.12 -30.48 -16.21
N ARG A 384 14.94 -30.60 -14.89
CA ARG A 384 15.73 -29.89 -13.88
C ARG A 384 17.22 -30.22 -13.97
N LYS A 385 17.56 -31.50 -14.16
CA LYS A 385 18.94 -31.96 -14.36
C LYS A 385 19.53 -31.37 -15.65
N VAL A 386 18.82 -31.48 -16.77
CA VAL A 386 19.27 -30.93 -18.07
C VAL A 386 19.51 -29.41 -17.98
N MET A 387 18.64 -28.68 -17.28
CA MET A 387 18.79 -27.23 -17.10
C MET A 387 20.00 -26.89 -16.23
N LEU A 388 20.24 -27.65 -15.16
CA LEU A 388 21.42 -27.49 -14.31
C LEU A 388 22.70 -27.81 -15.08
N GLU A 389 22.71 -28.90 -15.86
CA GLU A 389 23.82 -29.28 -16.74
C GLU A 389 24.11 -28.18 -17.76
N ARG A 390 23.09 -27.59 -18.39
CA ARG A 390 23.27 -26.46 -19.31
C ARG A 390 23.84 -25.22 -18.62
N LEU A 391 23.39 -24.91 -17.40
CA LEU A 391 23.92 -23.80 -16.60
C LEU A 391 25.38 -24.04 -16.22
N GLN A 392 25.73 -25.26 -15.81
CA GLN A 392 27.09 -25.66 -15.51
C GLN A 392 27.98 -25.59 -16.75
N ALA A 393 27.53 -26.14 -17.89
CA ALA A 393 28.24 -26.08 -19.15
C ALA A 393 28.45 -24.63 -19.63
N ASN A 394 27.46 -23.75 -19.44
CA ASN A 394 27.63 -22.34 -19.73
C ASN A 394 28.68 -21.71 -18.81
N TRP A 395 28.62 -21.96 -17.49
CA TRP A 395 29.59 -21.47 -16.50
C TRP A 395 31.01 -21.96 -16.83
N ASP A 396 31.17 -23.24 -17.17
CA ASP A 396 32.45 -23.87 -17.54
C ASP A 396 33.05 -23.24 -18.83
N ASN A 397 32.25 -22.55 -19.66
CA ASN A 397 32.66 -21.94 -20.93
C ASN A 397 32.65 -20.39 -20.94
N PHE A 398 32.38 -19.70 -19.82
CA PHE A 398 32.37 -18.23 -19.77
C PHE A 398 33.81 -17.66 -19.66
N PRO A 399 34.14 -16.53 -20.32
CA PRO A 399 35.44 -15.88 -20.17
C PRO A 399 35.69 -15.45 -18.72
N GLU A 400 36.89 -15.73 -18.19
CA GLU A 400 37.30 -15.60 -16.77
C GLU A 400 36.90 -14.28 -16.09
N LYS A 401 36.77 -13.17 -16.83
CA LYS A 401 36.47 -11.85 -16.27
C LYS A 401 35.03 -11.64 -15.77
N ARG A 402 34.13 -12.63 -15.92
CA ARG A 402 32.71 -12.55 -15.50
C ARG A 402 32.23 -13.73 -14.66
N LEU A 403 33.10 -14.66 -14.26
CA LEU A 403 32.70 -15.80 -13.46
C LEU A 403 32.33 -15.34 -12.05
N SER A 404 31.17 -15.77 -11.55
CA SER A 404 30.98 -15.82 -10.09
C SER A 404 31.88 -16.90 -9.53
N ASP A 405 32.54 -16.66 -8.39
CA ASP A 405 33.50 -17.59 -7.76
C ASP A 405 32.92 -18.97 -7.40
N ILE A 406 31.59 -19.13 -7.47
CA ILE A 406 30.86 -20.35 -7.09
C ILE A 406 30.18 -20.95 -8.33
N ARG A 407 30.59 -22.18 -8.67
CA ARG A 407 29.94 -23.02 -9.69
C ARG A 407 28.54 -23.44 -9.19
N PRO A 408 27.47 -23.28 -9.98
CA PRO A 408 26.12 -23.62 -9.54
C PRO A 408 25.95 -25.13 -9.34
N THR A 409 25.61 -25.54 -8.12
CA THR A 409 25.30 -26.93 -7.75
C THR A 409 23.80 -27.22 -7.72
N LEU A 410 22.98 -26.18 -7.66
CA LEU A 410 21.52 -26.24 -7.62
C LEU A 410 20.93 -25.14 -8.50
N LEU A 411 19.72 -25.37 -9.01
CA LEU A 411 18.96 -24.30 -9.64
C LEU A 411 18.62 -23.23 -8.59
N TRP A 412 18.69 -21.96 -9.00
CA TRP A 412 18.28 -20.85 -8.13
C TRP A 412 16.81 -21.00 -7.71
N PHE A 413 16.49 -20.51 -6.50
CA PHE A 413 15.15 -20.62 -5.90
C PHE A 413 14.03 -20.20 -6.86
N ASN A 414 14.18 -19.06 -7.55
CA ASN A 414 13.17 -18.58 -8.50
C ASN A 414 12.96 -19.53 -9.69
N THR A 415 14.02 -20.17 -10.16
CA THR A 415 13.92 -21.19 -11.22
C THR A 415 13.21 -22.41 -10.68
N MET A 416 13.54 -22.88 -9.48
CA MET A 416 12.82 -23.99 -8.84
C MET A 416 11.34 -23.68 -8.55
N VAL A 417 11.02 -22.45 -8.16
CA VAL A 417 9.63 -22.02 -7.90
C VAL A 417 8.82 -21.93 -9.19
N ARG A 418 9.38 -21.33 -10.26
CA ARG A 418 8.75 -21.31 -11.59
C ARG A 418 8.51 -22.70 -12.14
N GLU A 419 9.41 -23.60 -11.80
CA GLU A 419 9.33 -24.99 -12.19
C GLU A 419 8.25 -25.74 -11.36
N THR A 420 8.30 -25.68 -10.03
CA THR A 420 7.28 -26.31 -9.14
C THR A 420 5.87 -25.73 -9.29
N TRP A 421 5.74 -24.53 -9.86
CA TRP A 421 4.46 -23.91 -10.23
C TRP A 421 3.58 -24.83 -11.07
N ARG A 422 4.16 -25.55 -12.05
CA ARG A 422 3.42 -26.47 -12.92
C ARG A 422 2.86 -27.66 -12.13
N SER A 423 3.66 -28.22 -11.22
CA SER A 423 3.21 -29.33 -10.37
C SER A 423 1.99 -28.94 -9.51
N ARG A 424 1.94 -27.70 -9.00
CA ARG A 424 0.78 -27.20 -8.25
C ARG A 424 -0.49 -27.06 -9.10
N LEU A 425 -0.34 -26.62 -10.35
CA LEU A 425 -1.45 -26.57 -11.30
C LEU A 425 -1.96 -27.97 -11.63
N LEU A 426 -1.06 -28.92 -11.89
CA LEU A 426 -1.42 -30.31 -12.19
C LEU A 426 -2.04 -31.03 -10.98
N ALA A 427 -1.56 -30.76 -9.76
CA ALA A 427 -2.21 -31.25 -8.54
C ALA A 427 -3.63 -30.70 -8.37
N THR A 428 -3.91 -29.50 -8.91
CA THR A 428 -5.24 -28.90 -8.93
C THR A 428 -6.11 -29.47 -10.06
N PHE A 429 -5.52 -29.73 -11.23
CA PHE A 429 -6.20 -30.25 -12.43
C PHE A 429 -5.41 -31.43 -13.04
N PRO A 430 -5.56 -32.64 -12.49
CA PRO A 430 -4.71 -33.76 -12.90
C PRO A 430 -4.92 -34.20 -14.36
N GLY A 431 -6.11 -33.95 -14.93
CA GLY A 431 -6.39 -34.21 -16.35
C GLY A 431 -5.51 -33.41 -17.32
N LEU A 432 -4.84 -32.34 -16.85
CA LEU A 432 -3.86 -31.60 -17.65
C LEU A 432 -2.54 -32.37 -17.84
N CYS A 433 -2.22 -33.36 -17.00
CA CYS A 433 -0.99 -34.14 -17.11
C CYS A 433 -0.87 -34.77 -18.50
N LYS A 434 -1.93 -35.39 -19.01
CA LYS A 434 -1.90 -36.04 -20.33
C LYS A 434 -1.73 -35.04 -21.47
N LEU A 435 -2.31 -33.85 -21.34
CA LEU A 435 -2.22 -32.79 -22.35
C LEU A 435 -0.84 -32.12 -22.36
N ALA A 436 -0.22 -31.96 -21.19
CA ALA A 436 1.15 -31.43 -21.10
C ALA A 436 2.17 -32.32 -21.83
N HIS A 437 1.90 -33.63 -21.93
CA HIS A 437 2.76 -34.63 -22.58
C HIS A 437 2.21 -35.16 -23.89
N SER A 438 1.16 -34.55 -24.44
CA SER A 438 0.59 -35.03 -25.67
C SER A 438 1.62 -34.98 -26.79
N GLN A 439 1.81 -36.10 -27.50
CA GLN A 439 2.60 -36.16 -28.73
C GLN A 439 1.88 -35.47 -29.88
N ASN A 440 0.56 -35.24 -29.76
CA ASN A 440 -0.19 -34.44 -30.69
C ASN A 440 0.02 -32.95 -30.38
N GLU A 441 0.75 -32.24 -31.25
CA GLU A 441 1.01 -30.80 -31.09
C GLU A 441 -0.28 -29.98 -30.94
N ALA A 442 -1.37 -30.38 -31.59
CA ALA A 442 -2.64 -29.67 -31.50
C ALA A 442 -3.27 -29.72 -30.09
N ASP A 443 -2.95 -30.73 -29.28
CA ASP A 443 -3.50 -30.93 -27.93
C ASP A 443 -2.50 -30.60 -26.82
N ARG A 444 -1.25 -30.31 -27.20
CA ARG A 444 -0.15 -30.13 -26.26
C ARG A 444 -0.28 -28.81 -25.52
N LEU A 445 -0.19 -28.87 -24.18
CA LEU A 445 -0.20 -27.69 -23.32
C LEU A 445 1.20 -27.37 -22.77
N THR A 446 1.57 -26.11 -22.81
CA THR A 446 2.80 -25.55 -22.22
C THR A 446 2.61 -25.12 -20.77
N LEU A 447 1.35 -24.91 -20.35
CA LEU A 447 0.96 -24.48 -19.01
C LEU A 447 1.61 -23.15 -18.59
N THR A 448 1.68 -22.22 -19.54
CA THR A 448 2.28 -20.88 -19.36
C THR A 448 1.21 -19.80 -19.37
N GLU A 449 1.51 -18.64 -18.79
CA GLU A 449 0.61 -17.48 -18.83
C GLU A 449 0.38 -17.00 -20.27
N ASP A 450 1.45 -16.94 -21.07
CA ASP A 450 1.41 -16.52 -22.47
C ASP A 450 0.47 -17.38 -23.33
N GLU A 451 0.42 -18.69 -23.06
CA GLU A 451 -0.52 -19.61 -23.73
C GLU A 451 -1.97 -19.17 -23.51
N VAL A 452 -2.35 -18.91 -22.25
CA VAL A 452 -3.73 -18.51 -21.91
C VAL A 452 -4.05 -17.13 -22.46
N ILE A 453 -3.10 -16.19 -22.38
CA ILE A 453 -3.26 -14.85 -22.98
C ILE A 453 -3.45 -14.95 -24.49
N GLY A 454 -2.72 -15.85 -25.16
CA GLY A 454 -2.88 -16.12 -26.59
C GLY A 454 -4.30 -16.55 -26.93
N PHE A 455 -4.90 -17.42 -26.12
CA PHE A 455 -6.29 -17.87 -26.30
C PHE A 455 -7.32 -16.77 -26.06
N PHE A 456 -7.08 -15.86 -25.12
CA PHE A 456 -7.98 -14.71 -24.90
C PHE A 456 -7.90 -13.65 -26.02
N ARG A 457 -6.76 -13.52 -26.70
CA ARG A 457 -6.52 -12.46 -27.69
C ARG A 457 -6.82 -12.87 -29.13
N SER A 458 -6.98 -14.16 -29.42
CA SER A 458 -7.21 -14.65 -30.78
C SER A 458 -8.69 -14.49 -31.20
N PRO A 459 -9.02 -13.67 -32.21
CA PRO A 459 -10.40 -13.45 -32.64
C PRO A 459 -11.07 -14.69 -33.24
N ASP A 460 -10.27 -15.58 -33.85
CA ASP A 460 -10.75 -16.73 -34.61
C ASP A 460 -10.86 -18.02 -33.76
N GLN A 461 -10.26 -18.04 -32.57
CA GLN A 461 -10.35 -19.20 -31.68
C GLN A 461 -11.61 -19.12 -30.82
N LYS A 462 -12.59 -19.98 -31.14
CA LYS A 462 -13.65 -20.30 -30.19
C LYS A 462 -13.00 -20.91 -28.95
N GLU A 463 -13.26 -20.38 -27.76
CA GLU A 463 -12.65 -20.85 -26.50
C GLU A 463 -12.78 -22.37 -26.30
N ARG A 464 -13.88 -22.96 -26.81
CA ARG A 464 -14.14 -24.42 -26.80
C ARG A 464 -13.25 -25.25 -27.74
N ALA A 465 -12.67 -24.64 -28.77
CA ALA A 465 -11.76 -25.30 -29.71
C ALA A 465 -10.33 -25.45 -29.16
N THR A 466 -9.99 -24.70 -28.12
CA THR A 466 -8.71 -24.84 -27.41
C THR A 466 -8.56 -26.24 -26.80
N PRO A 467 -7.34 -26.72 -26.53
CA PRO A 467 -7.14 -28.00 -25.84
C PRO A 467 -7.85 -28.05 -24.47
N TYR A 468 -7.87 -26.92 -23.74
CA TYR A 468 -8.63 -26.79 -22.48
C TYR A 468 -10.13 -27.02 -22.71
N GLY A 469 -10.71 -26.45 -23.77
CA GLY A 469 -12.11 -26.60 -24.12
C GLY A 469 -12.46 -28.01 -24.61
N ARG A 470 -11.66 -28.57 -25.52
CA ARG A 470 -11.89 -29.91 -26.11
C ARG A 470 -11.81 -31.02 -25.07
N HIS A 471 -10.94 -30.89 -24.08
CA HIS A 471 -10.74 -31.88 -23.02
C HIS A 471 -11.35 -31.47 -21.68
N LEU A 472 -12.20 -30.44 -21.66
CA LEU A 472 -12.72 -29.83 -20.44
C LEU A 472 -13.38 -30.84 -19.49
N LYS A 473 -14.21 -31.73 -20.03
CA LYS A 473 -14.89 -32.77 -19.24
C LYS A 473 -13.89 -33.63 -18.47
N ASN A 474 -12.87 -34.14 -19.16
CA ASN A 474 -11.82 -34.95 -18.54
C ASN A 474 -11.00 -34.14 -17.52
N ILE A 475 -10.69 -32.87 -17.81
CA ILE A 475 -9.97 -31.97 -16.88
C ILE A 475 -10.74 -31.78 -15.57
N VAL A 476 -12.06 -31.58 -15.66
CA VAL A 476 -12.94 -31.29 -14.53
C VAL A 476 -13.24 -32.56 -13.72
N GLU A 477 -13.62 -33.65 -14.38
CA GLU A 477 -13.99 -34.92 -13.71
C GLU A 477 -12.80 -35.57 -12.99
N THR A 478 -11.57 -35.23 -13.38
CA THR A 478 -10.36 -35.71 -12.71
C THR A 478 -9.90 -34.81 -11.56
N SER A 479 -10.49 -33.61 -11.40
CA SER A 479 -10.15 -32.65 -10.35
C SER A 479 -11.11 -32.75 -9.16
N PRO A 480 -10.66 -33.26 -7.99
CA PRO A 480 -11.50 -33.28 -6.78
C PRO A 480 -11.98 -31.89 -6.37
N LYS A 481 -11.16 -30.84 -6.61
CA LYS A 481 -11.51 -29.45 -6.31
C LYS A 481 -12.65 -28.95 -7.18
N CYS A 482 -12.67 -29.28 -8.47
CA CYS A 482 -13.77 -28.87 -9.35
C CYS A 482 -15.07 -29.63 -9.06
N LEU A 483 -14.97 -30.92 -8.73
CA LEU A 483 -16.15 -31.70 -8.32
C LEU A 483 -16.75 -31.15 -7.02
N TRP A 484 -15.92 -30.89 -6.01
CA TRP A 484 -16.37 -30.27 -4.77
C TRP A 484 -16.95 -28.87 -5.03
N LEU A 485 -16.29 -28.05 -5.85
CA LEU A 485 -16.78 -26.71 -6.20
C LEU A 485 -18.15 -26.76 -6.89
N TYR A 486 -18.40 -27.75 -7.75
CA TYR A 486 -19.70 -27.95 -8.39
C TYR A 486 -20.81 -28.26 -7.39
N GLU A 487 -20.54 -29.18 -6.45
CA GLU A 487 -21.48 -29.49 -5.36
C GLU A 487 -21.71 -28.25 -4.48
N PHE A 488 -20.64 -27.53 -4.14
CA PHE A 488 -20.70 -26.32 -3.33
C PHE A 488 -21.51 -25.21 -3.99
N ILE A 489 -21.33 -24.96 -5.29
CA ILE A 489 -22.13 -23.96 -6.04
C ILE A 489 -23.61 -24.35 -6.04
N THR A 490 -23.91 -25.64 -6.20
CA THR A 490 -25.29 -26.14 -6.18
C THR A 490 -25.93 -25.92 -4.81
N GLN A 491 -25.19 -26.15 -3.73
CA GLN A 491 -25.63 -25.83 -2.37
C GLN A 491 -25.83 -24.32 -2.19
N LEU A 492 -24.86 -23.51 -2.61
CA LEU A 492 -24.86 -22.06 -2.50
C LEU A 492 -26.06 -21.41 -3.21
N ASN A 493 -26.48 -21.96 -4.36
CA ASN A 493 -27.67 -21.51 -5.07
C ASN A 493 -28.99 -21.71 -4.31
N THR A 494 -29.00 -22.57 -3.28
CA THR A 494 -30.17 -22.80 -2.41
C THR A 494 -30.07 -22.06 -1.08
N GLN A 495 -28.94 -21.43 -0.79
CA GLN A 495 -28.68 -20.69 0.43
C GLN A 495 -28.92 -19.19 0.21
N GLN A 496 -29.24 -18.50 1.31
CA GLN A 496 -29.29 -17.05 1.36
C GLN A 496 -28.24 -16.58 2.36
N ASP A 497 -27.66 -15.42 2.09
CA ASP A 497 -26.70 -14.81 2.99
C ASP A 497 -27.39 -14.30 4.28
N TRP A 498 -26.59 -13.76 5.19
CA TRP A 498 -27.08 -13.18 6.45
C TRP A 498 -28.12 -12.04 6.27
N ASP A 499 -28.14 -11.38 5.10
CA ASP A 499 -29.09 -10.30 4.78
C ASP A 499 -30.26 -10.80 3.90
N ASN A 500 -30.45 -12.12 3.80
CA ASN A 500 -31.42 -12.78 2.93
C ASN A 500 -31.23 -12.46 1.44
N GLN A 501 -30.00 -12.17 1.02
CA GLN A 501 -29.63 -11.95 -0.38
C GLN A 501 -29.04 -13.23 -0.99
N VAL A 502 -29.02 -13.30 -2.32
CA VAL A 502 -28.34 -14.38 -3.04
C VAL A 502 -26.84 -14.30 -2.74
N GLU A 503 -26.27 -15.41 -2.27
CA GLU A 503 -24.84 -15.51 -1.99
C GLU A 503 -24.02 -15.33 -3.26
N LYS A 504 -22.85 -14.69 -3.13
CA LYS A 504 -21.92 -14.47 -4.23
C LYS A 504 -20.63 -15.22 -3.96
N LEU A 505 -20.24 -16.08 -4.90
CA LEU A 505 -18.99 -16.81 -4.84
C LEU A 505 -17.86 -16.04 -5.54
N VAL A 506 -16.77 -15.81 -4.81
CA VAL A 506 -15.53 -15.26 -5.36
C VAL A 506 -14.47 -16.36 -5.34
N ILE A 507 -13.92 -16.69 -6.50
CA ILE A 507 -12.83 -17.68 -6.62
C ILE A 507 -11.53 -16.95 -6.91
N LEU A 508 -10.56 -17.12 -6.03
CA LEU A 508 -9.22 -16.57 -6.17
C LEU A 508 -8.25 -17.69 -6.55
N THR A 509 -7.47 -17.47 -7.59
CA THR A 509 -6.44 -18.42 -8.03
C THR A 509 -5.19 -17.68 -8.46
N ALA A 510 -4.04 -18.25 -8.14
CA ALA A 510 -2.75 -17.77 -8.64
C ALA A 510 -2.50 -18.18 -10.10
N PHE A 511 -3.28 -19.12 -10.65
CA PHE A 511 -3.03 -19.74 -11.95
C PHE A 511 -4.00 -19.21 -13.02
N PRO A 512 -3.52 -18.49 -14.06
CA PRO A 512 -4.35 -18.05 -15.19
C PRO A 512 -5.08 -19.22 -15.89
N GLN A 513 -4.44 -20.38 -15.99
CA GLN A 513 -5.02 -21.60 -16.58
C GLN A 513 -6.24 -22.06 -15.77
N ALA A 514 -6.15 -22.04 -14.44
CA ALA A 514 -7.26 -22.38 -13.56
C ALA A 514 -8.44 -21.41 -13.77
N ALA A 515 -8.17 -20.11 -13.86
CA ALA A 515 -9.20 -19.11 -14.14
C ALA A 515 -9.87 -19.35 -15.50
N PHE A 516 -9.09 -19.68 -16.53
CA PHE A 516 -9.61 -20.00 -17.86
C PHE A 516 -10.47 -21.26 -17.86
N ILE A 517 -10.02 -22.34 -17.21
CA ILE A 517 -10.79 -23.57 -17.04
C ILE A 517 -12.11 -23.28 -16.32
N LEU A 518 -12.07 -22.55 -15.19
CA LEU A 518 -13.28 -22.19 -14.44
C LEU A 518 -14.24 -21.31 -15.24
N LYS A 519 -13.74 -20.42 -16.10
CA LYS A 519 -14.56 -19.66 -17.04
C LYS A 519 -15.31 -20.60 -18.00
N LEU A 520 -14.60 -21.55 -18.60
CA LEU A 520 -15.18 -22.54 -19.52
C LEU A 520 -16.24 -23.41 -18.82
N VAL A 521 -15.97 -23.81 -17.58
CA VAL A 521 -16.89 -24.58 -16.73
C VAL A 521 -18.18 -23.80 -16.42
N SER A 522 -18.05 -22.53 -16.02
CA SER A 522 -19.19 -21.67 -15.69
C SER A 522 -20.14 -21.48 -16.89
N ALA A 523 -19.58 -21.39 -18.10
CA ALA A 523 -20.36 -21.31 -19.33
C ALA A 523 -21.17 -22.58 -19.62
N ILE A 524 -20.79 -23.74 -19.08
CA ILE A 524 -21.56 -25.00 -19.22
C ILE A 524 -22.68 -25.05 -18.18
N TYR A 525 -22.40 -24.67 -16.93
CA TYR A 525 -23.39 -24.73 -15.85
C TYR A 525 -24.55 -23.74 -16.03
N HIS A 526 -24.32 -22.59 -16.66
CA HIS A 526 -25.41 -21.66 -16.99
C HIS A 526 -26.22 -22.04 -18.23
N LEU A 527 -25.75 -22.98 -19.06
CA LEU A 527 -26.44 -23.41 -20.28
C LEU A 527 -27.32 -24.66 -20.10
N ASN A 528 -27.19 -25.38 -18.99
CA ASN A 528 -28.07 -26.49 -18.62
C ASN A 528 -28.48 -26.36 -17.15
N PRO A 529 -29.46 -25.49 -16.83
CA PRO A 529 -30.24 -25.67 -15.62
C PRO A 529 -31.09 -26.92 -15.87
N ASN A 530 -30.68 -28.06 -15.32
CA ASN A 530 -31.57 -29.21 -15.24
C ASN A 530 -32.75 -28.87 -14.32
#